data_AF-A0A8J3FKH2-F1
#
_entry.id   AF-A0A8J3FKH2-F1
#
_cell.length_a   1.000
_cell.length_b   1.000
_cell.length_c   1.000
_cell.angle_alpha   90.00
_cell.angle_beta   90.00
_cell.angle_gamma   90.00
#
_symmetry.space_group_name_H-M   'P 1'
#
loop_
_entity.id
_entity.type
_entity.pdbx_description
1 polymer ?
#
loop_
_entity_poly.entity_id
_entity_poly.type
_entity_poly.pdbx_seq_one_letter_code
_entity_poly.pdbx_strand_id
1 'polypeptide(L)'
;MQQAYEEQQRVWRVLESIAVTDYSDSWFEQAVHLVKGLEAVDLLIVLAARHKMVPALAQFYRSAALTSTLPVGLRDMLSGSLAWNQYKVAELRDESIDIAGRFAERGVRAAFNKGITLQHSLYGGRGVRSFADIDVMVHPDDAAAVREALQSLGYMADHQYDPDSGGLAPLPRQTVLMYRLYPDHLPHLLRIDADSGIPVFVADVAMSLTWHGSAWQLPMDEVMGSVRKTPVGPEARHLLPTLGDDYAFLFVVLHLFREGWFERTIVEGGLRISQFADVWRYWRHWGREHAEQLRTLIRRNGLMPPVAWVTHHVDGLYGSTMTADLDLDAFCAPEWLHSAGGSNGGYLAWDGDMRSRLFGKDPVALAPADEPPHGARARGRVG
;
A
#
# COMPACT_ATOMS: atom_id res chain seq x y z
N MET A 1 20.80 25.67 -13.63
CA MET A 1 20.76 24.85 -12.40
C MET A 1 19.52 25.17 -11.58
N GLN A 2 19.31 26.43 -11.18
CA GLN A 2 18.13 26.87 -10.43
C GLN A 2 16.79 26.58 -11.15
N GLN A 3 16.66 26.96 -12.42
CA GLN A 3 15.43 26.71 -13.21
C GLN A 3 15.10 25.21 -13.35
N ALA A 4 16.12 24.37 -13.54
CA ALA A 4 15.93 22.91 -13.63
C ALA A 4 15.49 22.31 -12.28
N TYR A 5 16.02 22.83 -11.17
CA TYR A 5 15.60 22.42 -9.83
C TYR A 5 14.16 22.86 -9.52
N GLU A 6 13.78 24.09 -9.88
CA GLU A 6 12.42 24.59 -9.74
C GLU A 6 11.41 23.77 -10.54
N GLU A 7 11.75 23.40 -11.77
CA GLU A 7 10.91 22.55 -12.61
C GLU A 7 10.77 21.14 -12.01
N GLN A 8 11.84 20.56 -11.45
CA GLN A 8 11.77 19.28 -10.73
C GLN A 8 10.83 19.34 -9.51
N GLN A 9 10.93 20.40 -8.71
CA GLN A 9 10.05 20.61 -7.56
C GLN A 9 8.59 20.78 -8.00
N ARG A 10 8.38 21.49 -9.12
CA ARG A 10 7.05 21.66 -9.72
C ARG A 10 6.46 20.32 -10.17
N VAL A 11 7.23 19.49 -10.87
CA VAL A 11 6.82 18.12 -11.24
C VAL A 11 6.40 17.32 -10.01
N TRP A 12 7.20 17.36 -8.95
CA TRP A 12 6.88 16.63 -7.72
C TRP A 12 5.56 17.10 -7.10
N ARG A 13 5.35 18.41 -6.98
CA ARG A 13 4.09 18.98 -6.46
C ARG A 13 2.87 18.61 -7.30
N VAL A 14 3.02 18.49 -8.62
CA VAL A 14 1.95 17.95 -9.49
C VAL A 14 1.61 16.52 -9.07
N LEU A 15 2.62 15.65 -8.92
CA LEU A 15 2.42 14.26 -8.53
C LEU A 15 1.82 14.13 -7.12
N GLU A 16 2.29 14.90 -6.14
CA GLU A 16 1.73 14.97 -4.79
C GLU A 16 0.24 15.30 -4.83
N SER A 17 -0.14 16.31 -5.61
CA SER A 17 -1.52 16.77 -5.72
C SER A 17 -2.42 15.73 -6.39
N ILE A 18 -1.92 15.05 -7.43
CA ILE A 18 -2.62 13.95 -8.10
C ILE A 18 -2.80 12.75 -7.15
N ALA A 19 -1.88 12.51 -6.21
CA ALA A 19 -1.96 11.38 -5.30
C ALA A 19 -3.20 11.43 -4.41
N VAL A 20 -3.58 12.64 -3.98
CA VAL A 20 -4.64 12.86 -2.96
C VAL A 20 -5.92 13.52 -3.49
N THR A 21 -5.95 14.03 -4.72
CA THR A 21 -7.14 14.70 -5.28
C THR A 21 -8.37 13.79 -5.47
N ASP A 22 -9.55 14.34 -5.20
CA ASP A 22 -10.84 13.73 -5.54
C ASP A 22 -11.47 14.25 -6.84
N TYR A 23 -10.70 15.00 -7.65
CA TYR A 23 -11.08 15.62 -8.93
C TYR A 23 -12.14 16.72 -8.84
N SER A 24 -12.41 17.20 -7.63
CA SER A 24 -13.34 18.30 -7.35
C SER A 24 -12.91 19.10 -6.11
N ASP A 25 -11.62 19.06 -5.78
CA ASP A 25 -11.04 19.68 -4.60
C ASP A 25 -9.88 20.63 -4.94
N SER A 26 -9.39 21.36 -3.94
CA SER A 26 -8.28 22.29 -4.11
C SER A 26 -7.00 21.62 -4.62
N TRP A 27 -6.78 20.34 -4.28
CA TRP A 27 -5.67 19.54 -4.83
C TRP A 27 -5.79 19.35 -6.34
N PHE A 28 -7.00 19.14 -6.86
CA PHE A 28 -7.24 19.08 -8.30
C PHE A 28 -6.88 20.39 -8.98
N GLU A 29 -7.39 21.51 -8.46
CA GLU A 29 -7.15 22.85 -9.00
C GLU A 29 -5.66 23.20 -8.97
N GLN A 30 -4.98 22.86 -7.87
CA GLN A 30 -3.54 23.02 -7.73
C GLN A 30 -2.78 22.21 -8.78
N ALA A 31 -3.10 20.93 -8.97
CA ALA A 31 -2.48 20.09 -9.99
C ALA A 31 -2.70 20.67 -11.40
N VAL A 32 -3.92 21.14 -11.73
CA VAL A 32 -4.24 21.79 -13.00
C VAL A 32 -3.41 23.06 -13.20
N HIS A 33 -3.26 23.88 -12.17
CA HIS A 33 -2.44 25.09 -12.25
C HIS A 33 -0.97 24.74 -12.48
N LEU A 34 -0.43 23.80 -11.70
CA LEU A 34 0.97 23.41 -11.76
C LEU A 34 1.35 22.70 -13.06
N VAL A 35 0.45 21.94 -13.69
CA VAL A 35 0.79 21.20 -14.93
C VAL A 35 0.76 22.08 -16.19
N LYS A 36 0.07 23.24 -16.16
CA LYS A 36 -0.04 24.13 -17.32
C LYS A 36 1.32 24.74 -17.69
N GLY A 37 1.84 24.42 -18.87
CA GLY A 37 3.16 24.87 -19.29
C GLY A 37 4.30 24.20 -18.51
N LEU A 38 4.09 22.97 -18.05
CA LEU A 38 5.15 22.10 -17.56
C LEU A 38 5.97 21.59 -18.75
N GLU A 39 7.28 21.82 -18.75
CA GLU A 39 8.18 21.37 -19.81
C GLU A 39 8.66 19.94 -19.51
N ALA A 40 8.86 19.59 -18.24
CA ALA A 40 9.39 18.30 -17.81
C ALA A 40 8.32 17.19 -17.69
N VAL A 41 7.44 17.05 -18.69
CA VAL A 41 6.37 16.04 -18.71
C VAL A 41 6.92 14.61 -18.66
N ASP A 42 8.06 14.35 -19.30
CA ASP A 42 8.70 13.03 -19.28
C ASP A 42 9.12 12.62 -17.86
N LEU A 43 9.63 13.57 -17.07
CA LEU A 43 9.97 13.34 -15.67
C LEU A 43 8.72 13.04 -14.84
N LEU A 44 7.63 13.76 -15.08
CA LEU A 44 6.35 13.50 -14.39
C LEU A 44 5.87 12.05 -14.64
N ILE A 45 6.00 11.57 -15.88
CA ILE A 45 5.62 10.19 -16.25
C ILE A 45 6.54 9.17 -15.57
N VAL A 46 7.85 9.38 -15.59
CA VAL A 46 8.81 8.50 -14.91
C VAL A 46 8.51 8.39 -13.41
N LEU A 47 8.24 9.52 -12.75
CA LEU A 47 7.89 9.54 -11.34
C LEU A 47 6.54 8.89 -11.09
N ALA A 48 5.54 9.15 -11.94
CA ALA A 48 4.24 8.46 -11.84
C ALA A 48 4.39 6.95 -12.01
N ALA A 49 5.25 6.46 -12.91
CA ALA A 49 5.54 5.03 -13.07
C ALA A 49 6.16 4.44 -11.80
N ARG A 50 7.22 5.06 -11.27
CA ARG A 50 7.88 4.63 -10.03
C ARG A 50 6.92 4.56 -8.85
N HIS A 51 6.00 5.51 -8.76
CA HIS A 51 5.03 5.59 -7.68
C HIS A 51 3.71 4.83 -7.93
N LYS A 52 3.63 4.06 -9.03
CA LYS A 52 2.43 3.31 -9.45
C LYS A 52 1.18 4.19 -9.63
N MET A 53 1.37 5.37 -10.20
CA MET A 53 0.37 6.42 -10.39
C MET A 53 0.09 6.76 -11.86
N VAL A 54 0.62 6.00 -12.82
CA VAL A 54 0.36 6.25 -14.26
C VAL A 54 -1.14 6.28 -14.59
N PRO A 55 -1.98 5.35 -14.08
CA PRO A 55 -3.43 5.42 -14.30
C PRO A 55 -4.08 6.65 -13.64
N ALA A 56 -3.62 7.05 -12.45
CA ALA A 56 -4.09 8.28 -11.79
C ALA A 56 -3.70 9.54 -12.57
N LEU A 57 -2.49 9.58 -13.13
CA LEU A 57 -2.04 10.67 -14.01
C LEU A 57 -2.89 10.75 -15.28
N ALA A 58 -3.16 9.61 -15.90
CA ALA A 58 -4.04 9.52 -17.07
C ALA A 58 -5.46 10.01 -16.76
N GLN A 59 -6.05 9.57 -15.64
CA GLN A 59 -7.34 10.04 -15.17
C GLN A 59 -7.34 11.56 -14.93
N PHE A 60 -6.29 12.08 -14.30
CA PHE A 60 -6.15 13.50 -14.05
C PHE A 60 -6.18 14.33 -15.34
N TYR A 61 -5.35 13.98 -16.35
CA TYR A 61 -5.34 14.68 -17.64
C TYR A 61 -6.71 14.66 -18.32
N ARG A 62 -7.41 13.51 -18.24
CA ARG A 62 -8.77 13.36 -18.78
C ARG A 62 -9.76 14.25 -18.04
N SER A 63 -9.79 14.19 -16.71
CA SER A 63 -10.68 15.00 -15.86
C SER A 63 -10.42 16.51 -16.02
N ALA A 64 -9.17 16.90 -16.24
CA ALA A 64 -8.78 18.30 -16.43
C ALA A 64 -9.02 18.83 -17.85
N ALA A 65 -9.49 17.99 -18.79
CA ALA A 65 -9.57 18.29 -20.21
C ALA A 65 -8.22 18.76 -20.82
N LEU A 66 -7.10 18.22 -20.32
CA LEU A 66 -5.75 18.56 -20.73
C LEU A 66 -5.09 17.49 -21.61
N THR A 67 -5.77 16.38 -21.89
CA THR A 67 -5.24 15.27 -22.70
C THR A 67 -4.70 15.70 -24.07
N SER A 68 -5.30 16.72 -24.70
CA SER A 68 -4.86 17.27 -25.99
C SER A 68 -3.53 18.02 -25.92
N THR A 69 -3.11 18.45 -24.73
CA THR A 69 -1.82 19.14 -24.52
C THR A 69 -0.63 18.19 -24.56
N LEU A 70 -0.88 16.87 -24.45
CA LEU A 70 0.16 15.86 -24.50
C LEU A 70 0.50 15.47 -25.95
N PRO A 71 1.79 15.19 -26.23
CA PRO A 71 2.21 14.49 -27.44
C PRO A 71 1.40 13.19 -27.64
N VAL A 72 1.09 12.86 -28.89
CA VAL A 72 0.22 11.72 -29.23
C VAL A 72 0.69 10.40 -28.62
N GLY A 73 1.98 10.10 -28.66
CA GLY A 73 2.51 8.86 -28.07
C GLY A 73 2.32 8.77 -26.55
N LEU A 74 2.47 9.90 -25.83
CA LEU A 74 2.25 9.96 -24.38
C LEU A 74 0.74 9.85 -24.05
N ARG A 75 -0.11 10.47 -24.87
CA ARG A 75 -1.56 10.36 -24.76
C ARG A 75 -2.04 8.92 -24.88
N ASP A 76 -1.56 8.21 -25.89
CA ASP A 76 -1.95 6.82 -26.16
C ASP A 76 -1.43 5.90 -25.05
N MET A 77 -0.20 6.11 -24.59
CA MET A 77 0.39 5.37 -23.47
C MET A 77 -0.40 5.57 -22.17
N LEU A 78 -0.74 6.81 -21.81
CA LEU A 78 -1.53 7.09 -20.60
C LEU A 78 -2.94 6.50 -20.70
N SER A 79 -3.60 6.67 -21.85
CA SER A 79 -4.95 6.15 -22.08
C SER A 79 -4.98 4.62 -22.01
N GLY A 80 -4.01 3.96 -22.66
CA GLY A 80 -3.84 2.51 -22.61
C GLY A 80 -3.53 2.01 -21.20
N SER A 81 -2.67 2.71 -20.45
CA SER A 81 -2.34 2.36 -19.06
C SER A 81 -3.55 2.44 -18.13
N LEU A 82 -4.40 3.45 -18.29
CA LEU A 82 -5.64 3.56 -17.53
C LEU A 82 -6.63 2.45 -17.90
N ALA A 83 -6.85 2.21 -19.19
CA ALA A 83 -7.75 1.16 -19.65
C ALA A 83 -7.30 -0.23 -19.17
N TRP A 84 -6.00 -0.53 -19.26
CA TRP A 84 -5.41 -1.76 -18.76
C TRP A 84 -5.59 -1.90 -17.24
N ASN A 85 -5.33 -0.84 -16.46
CA ASN A 85 -5.49 -0.93 -15.01
C ASN A 85 -6.96 -1.10 -14.62
N GLN A 86 -7.90 -0.46 -15.33
CA GLN A 86 -9.34 -0.65 -15.12
C GLN A 86 -9.76 -2.09 -15.39
N TYR A 87 -9.27 -2.69 -16.48
CA TYR A 87 -9.48 -4.09 -16.81
C TYR A 87 -8.93 -5.01 -15.71
N LYS A 88 -7.65 -4.88 -15.38
CA LYS A 88 -6.99 -5.68 -14.33
C LYS A 88 -7.71 -5.59 -12.99
N VAL A 89 -8.16 -4.40 -12.59
CA VAL A 89 -8.92 -4.21 -11.35
C VAL A 89 -10.25 -4.96 -11.37
N ALA A 90 -10.92 -5.03 -12.54
CA ALA A 90 -12.14 -5.80 -12.69
C ALA A 90 -11.87 -7.31 -12.57
N GLU A 91 -10.84 -7.82 -13.24
CA GLU A 91 -10.43 -9.23 -13.14
C GLU A 91 -10.04 -9.62 -11.71
N LEU A 92 -9.22 -8.81 -11.04
CA LEU A 92 -8.84 -9.05 -9.63
C LEU A 92 -10.04 -9.00 -8.68
N ARG A 93 -11.05 -8.18 -8.98
CA ARG A 93 -12.30 -8.16 -8.20
C ARG A 93 -13.08 -9.45 -8.37
N ASP A 94 -13.24 -9.90 -9.60
CA ASP A 94 -14.02 -11.10 -9.89
C ASP A 94 -13.32 -12.33 -9.29
N GLU A 95 -11.99 -12.40 -9.41
CA GLU A 95 -11.17 -13.39 -8.71
C GLU A 95 -11.33 -13.32 -7.17
N SER A 96 -11.37 -12.11 -6.60
CA SER A 96 -11.59 -11.94 -5.15
C SER A 96 -12.97 -12.45 -4.71
N ILE A 97 -13.99 -12.30 -5.56
CA ILE A 97 -15.35 -12.81 -5.30
C ILE A 97 -15.34 -14.34 -5.30
N ASP A 98 -14.66 -14.97 -6.25
CA ASP A 98 -14.55 -16.43 -6.34
C ASP A 98 -13.78 -17.01 -5.15
N ILE A 99 -12.67 -16.39 -4.74
CA ILE A 99 -11.93 -16.75 -3.53
C ILE A 99 -12.83 -16.61 -2.28
N ALA A 100 -13.55 -15.48 -2.16
CA ALA A 100 -14.45 -15.25 -1.02
C ALA A 100 -15.56 -16.31 -0.94
N GLY A 101 -16.14 -16.67 -2.10
CA GLY A 101 -17.13 -17.74 -2.21
C GLY A 101 -16.58 -19.08 -1.74
N ARG A 102 -15.37 -19.45 -2.21
CA ARG A 102 -14.72 -20.71 -1.81
C ARG A 102 -14.39 -20.75 -0.32
N PHE A 103 -13.96 -19.64 0.27
CA PHE A 103 -13.73 -19.55 1.71
C PHE A 103 -15.03 -19.73 2.49
N ALA A 104 -16.11 -19.08 2.07
CA ALA A 104 -17.43 -19.23 2.69
C ALA A 104 -17.93 -20.67 2.65
N GLU A 105 -17.80 -21.38 1.52
CA GLU A 105 -18.19 -22.79 1.40
C GLU A 105 -17.44 -23.72 2.36
N ARG A 106 -16.20 -23.37 2.72
CA ARG A 106 -15.36 -24.12 3.66
C ARG A 106 -15.42 -23.60 5.10
N GLY A 107 -16.25 -22.60 5.38
CA GLY A 107 -16.38 -22.01 6.71
C GLY A 107 -15.17 -21.18 7.16
N VAL A 108 -14.30 -20.77 6.22
CA VAL A 108 -13.12 -19.94 6.50
C VAL A 108 -13.55 -18.48 6.63
N ARG A 109 -13.22 -17.84 7.76
CA ARG A 109 -13.43 -16.39 7.93
C ARG A 109 -12.26 -15.64 7.34
N ALA A 110 -12.53 -14.76 6.37
CA ALA A 110 -11.51 -13.99 5.68
C ALA A 110 -11.89 -12.51 5.58
N ALA A 111 -10.88 -11.65 5.48
CA ALA A 111 -11.03 -10.21 5.29
C ALA A 111 -10.16 -9.76 4.12
N PHE A 112 -10.79 -9.44 2.99
CA PHE A 112 -10.12 -8.78 1.88
C PHE A 112 -9.79 -7.35 2.29
N ASN A 113 -8.61 -6.87 1.93
CA ASN A 113 -8.13 -5.57 2.36
C ASN A 113 -7.31 -4.87 1.26
N LYS A 114 -6.65 -3.74 1.58
CA LYS A 114 -5.81 -2.95 0.67
C LYS A 114 -6.46 -2.79 -0.72
N GLY A 115 -5.78 -3.19 -1.80
CA GLY A 115 -6.08 -2.70 -3.14
C GLY A 115 -7.51 -2.90 -3.58
N ILE A 116 -8.06 -4.09 -3.36
CA ILE A 116 -9.43 -4.39 -3.76
C ILE A 116 -10.46 -3.54 -3.01
N THR A 117 -10.20 -3.28 -1.72
CA THR A 117 -11.11 -2.49 -0.86
C THR A 117 -10.94 -0.99 -1.06
N LEU A 118 -9.70 -0.50 -1.10
CA LEU A 118 -9.38 0.93 -1.23
C LEU A 118 -9.81 1.47 -2.59
N GLN A 119 -9.70 0.67 -3.67
CA GLN A 119 -10.08 1.10 -5.00
C GLN A 119 -11.56 1.54 -5.08
N HIS A 120 -12.46 0.87 -4.35
CA HIS A 120 -13.86 1.30 -4.26
C HIS A 120 -14.03 2.39 -3.20
N SER A 121 -13.63 2.12 -1.96
CA SER A 121 -13.92 2.98 -0.80
C SER A 121 -13.24 4.35 -0.84
N LEU A 122 -11.99 4.44 -1.31
CA LEU A 122 -11.19 5.68 -1.28
C LEU A 122 -10.98 6.32 -2.65
N TYR A 123 -11.07 5.54 -3.74
CA TYR A 123 -10.80 6.01 -5.10
C TYR A 123 -12.06 6.08 -5.99
N GLY A 124 -13.23 5.80 -5.41
CA GLY A 124 -14.53 5.90 -6.08
C GLY A 124 -14.72 4.88 -7.22
N GLY A 125 -14.02 3.75 -7.19
CA GLY A 125 -14.15 2.69 -8.19
C GLY A 125 -13.65 3.04 -9.59
N ARG A 126 -12.87 4.12 -9.76
CA ARG A 126 -12.43 4.62 -11.07
C ARG A 126 -11.36 3.75 -11.76
N GLY A 127 -10.79 2.76 -11.08
CA GLY A 127 -9.70 1.91 -11.56
C GLY A 127 -8.37 2.65 -11.72
N VAL A 128 -8.10 3.64 -10.87
CA VAL A 128 -6.90 4.49 -10.91
C VAL A 128 -5.81 4.07 -9.93
N ARG A 129 -6.17 3.32 -8.88
CA ARG A 129 -5.22 2.77 -7.91
C ARG A 129 -4.68 1.47 -8.48
N SER A 130 -3.38 1.38 -8.69
CA SER A 130 -2.74 0.15 -9.16
C SER A 130 -2.41 -0.78 -8.00
N PHE A 131 -2.81 -2.04 -8.12
CA PHE A 131 -2.39 -3.16 -7.28
C PHE A 131 -2.22 -4.42 -8.15
N ALA A 132 -1.56 -5.46 -7.64
CA ALA A 132 -1.18 -6.64 -8.43
C ALA A 132 -1.56 -7.97 -7.75
N ASP A 133 -1.86 -7.91 -6.47
CA ASP A 133 -2.17 -8.99 -5.56
C ASP A 133 -3.58 -8.85 -5.00
N ILE A 134 -4.12 -9.98 -4.57
CA ILE A 134 -5.35 -10.10 -3.79
C ILE A 134 -4.91 -10.30 -2.34
N ASP A 135 -4.88 -9.21 -1.59
CA ASP A 135 -4.56 -9.25 -0.17
C ASP A 135 -5.76 -9.76 0.65
N VAL A 136 -5.53 -10.83 1.40
CA VAL A 136 -6.53 -11.41 2.29
C VAL A 136 -5.93 -11.65 3.67
N MET A 137 -6.69 -11.28 4.69
CA MET A 137 -6.36 -11.57 6.08
C MET A 137 -7.24 -12.68 6.63
N VAL A 138 -6.63 -13.61 7.36
CA VAL A 138 -7.29 -14.78 7.95
C VAL A 138 -6.81 -15.01 9.38
N HIS A 139 -7.55 -15.80 10.15
CA HIS A 139 -7.05 -16.25 11.45
C HIS A 139 -5.87 -17.23 11.24
N PRO A 140 -4.79 -17.19 12.06
CA PRO A 140 -3.69 -18.14 11.97
C PRO A 140 -4.12 -19.61 11.98
N ASP A 141 -5.18 -19.95 12.74
CA ASP A 141 -5.70 -21.32 12.83
C ASP A 141 -6.34 -21.82 11.52
N ASP A 142 -6.74 -20.90 10.64
CA ASP A 142 -7.37 -21.23 9.35
C ASP A 142 -6.34 -21.43 8.22
N ALA A 143 -5.04 -21.27 8.50
CA ALA A 143 -3.96 -21.31 7.51
C ALA A 143 -4.00 -22.52 6.58
N ALA A 144 -4.25 -23.71 7.14
CA ALA A 144 -4.35 -24.96 6.37
C ALA A 144 -5.61 -24.97 5.49
N ALA A 145 -6.76 -24.61 6.05
CA ALA A 145 -8.03 -24.57 5.33
C ALA A 145 -8.01 -23.56 4.17
N VAL A 146 -7.38 -22.40 4.38
CA VAL A 146 -7.17 -21.36 3.36
C VAL A 146 -6.30 -21.86 2.22
N ARG A 147 -5.19 -22.52 2.54
CA ARG A 147 -4.31 -23.11 1.52
C ARG A 147 -5.07 -24.13 0.67
N GLU A 148 -5.80 -25.05 1.29
CA GLU A 148 -6.58 -26.05 0.56
C GLU A 148 -7.70 -25.43 -0.28
N ALA A 149 -8.34 -24.38 0.23
CA ALA A 149 -9.38 -23.64 -0.48
C ALA A 149 -8.83 -23.01 -1.76
N LEU A 150 -7.71 -22.28 -1.66
CA LEU A 150 -7.03 -21.68 -2.82
C LEU A 150 -6.54 -22.76 -3.79
N GLN A 151 -5.95 -23.85 -3.30
CA GLN A 151 -5.54 -24.99 -4.14
C GLN A 151 -6.71 -25.59 -4.93
N SER A 152 -7.90 -25.66 -4.33
CA SER A 152 -9.10 -26.13 -5.03
C SER A 152 -9.60 -25.17 -6.13
N LEU A 153 -9.15 -23.91 -6.12
CA LEU A 153 -9.35 -22.95 -7.20
C LEU A 153 -8.21 -22.96 -8.23
N GLY A 154 -7.26 -23.89 -8.12
CA GLY A 154 -6.12 -24.00 -9.04
C GLY A 154 -4.92 -23.13 -8.67
N TYR A 155 -4.91 -22.52 -7.48
CA TYR A 155 -3.72 -21.82 -7.00
C TYR A 155 -2.62 -22.81 -6.58
N MET A 156 -1.39 -22.50 -6.95
CA MET A 156 -0.21 -23.27 -6.59
C MET A 156 0.57 -22.55 -5.49
N ALA A 157 0.80 -23.27 -4.38
CA ALA A 157 1.73 -22.87 -3.34
C ALA A 157 3.17 -23.24 -3.74
N ASP A 158 4.17 -22.67 -3.07
CA ASP A 158 5.59 -23.00 -3.25
C ASP A 158 6.11 -22.80 -4.69
N HIS A 159 5.49 -21.90 -5.44
CA HIS A 159 5.92 -21.47 -6.77
C HIS A 159 6.15 -19.96 -6.80
N GLN A 160 6.86 -19.51 -7.84
CA GLN A 160 6.96 -18.10 -8.22
C GLN A 160 6.67 -17.98 -9.72
N TYR A 161 6.17 -16.83 -10.14
CA TYR A 161 5.95 -16.54 -11.55
C TYR A 161 7.29 -16.22 -12.23
N ASP A 162 7.53 -16.85 -13.38
CA ASP A 162 8.65 -16.55 -14.26
C ASP A 162 8.14 -15.74 -15.46
N PRO A 163 8.44 -14.44 -15.53
CA PRO A 163 7.93 -13.58 -16.60
C PRO A 163 8.51 -13.91 -17.98
N ASP A 164 9.67 -14.56 -18.05
CA ASP A 164 10.32 -14.88 -19.34
C ASP A 164 9.66 -16.11 -19.99
N SER A 165 9.31 -17.11 -19.19
CA SER A 165 8.56 -18.28 -19.68
C SER A 165 7.05 -18.08 -19.67
N GLY A 166 6.55 -17.09 -18.93
CA GLY A 166 5.12 -16.91 -18.66
C GLY A 166 4.51 -18.01 -17.78
N GLY A 167 5.35 -18.81 -17.11
CA GLY A 167 4.96 -19.98 -16.33
C GLY A 167 5.24 -19.85 -14.83
N LEU A 168 5.02 -20.96 -14.12
CA LEU A 168 5.36 -21.09 -12.70
C LEU A 168 6.64 -21.91 -12.52
N ALA A 169 7.58 -21.39 -11.73
CA ALA A 169 8.81 -22.06 -11.33
C ALA A 169 8.80 -22.38 -9.83
N PRO A 170 9.52 -23.41 -9.35
CA PRO A 170 9.62 -23.70 -7.92
C PRO A 170 10.17 -22.52 -7.12
N LEU A 171 9.60 -22.29 -5.94
CA LEU A 171 10.03 -21.20 -5.06
C LEU A 171 11.47 -21.45 -4.57
N PRO A 172 12.37 -20.45 -4.62
CA PRO A 172 13.74 -20.59 -4.14
C PRO A 172 13.79 -21.01 -2.67
N ARG A 173 14.73 -21.90 -2.32
CA ARG A 173 14.89 -22.41 -0.94
C ARG A 173 15.04 -21.30 0.10
N GLN A 174 15.76 -20.23 -0.25
CA GLN A 174 15.94 -19.07 0.64
C GLN A 174 14.60 -18.39 0.97
N THR A 175 13.70 -18.28 0.00
CA THR A 175 12.37 -17.71 0.18
C THR A 175 11.48 -18.64 1.02
N VAL A 176 11.55 -19.95 0.79
CA VAL A 176 10.84 -20.94 1.64
C VAL A 176 11.30 -20.84 3.10
N LEU A 177 12.61 -20.72 3.34
CA LEU A 177 13.17 -20.55 4.69
C LEU A 177 12.70 -19.23 5.32
N MET A 178 12.65 -18.15 4.55
CA MET A 178 12.13 -16.86 5.03
C MET A 178 10.69 -16.98 5.55
N TYR A 179 9.78 -17.59 4.79
CA TYR A 179 8.40 -17.79 5.24
C TYR A 179 8.28 -18.67 6.51
N ARG A 180 9.22 -19.59 6.71
CA ARG A 180 9.27 -20.41 7.94
C ARG A 180 9.77 -19.63 9.16
N LEU A 181 10.70 -18.70 8.95
CA LEU A 181 11.25 -17.85 10.01
C LEU A 181 10.29 -16.71 10.39
N TYR A 182 9.48 -16.24 9.44
CA TYR A 182 8.53 -15.14 9.62
C TYR A 182 7.13 -15.59 9.15
N PRO A 183 6.43 -16.41 9.95
CA PRO A 183 5.14 -16.99 9.57
C PRO A 183 3.96 -16.02 9.76
N ASP A 184 4.15 -14.72 9.51
CA ASP A 184 3.04 -13.76 9.49
C ASP A 184 2.21 -13.81 8.21
N HIS A 185 2.72 -14.47 7.16
CA HIS A 185 2.05 -14.71 5.88
C HIS A 185 2.24 -16.15 5.42
N LEU A 186 1.29 -16.67 4.64
CA LEU A 186 1.56 -17.86 3.83
C LEU A 186 2.51 -17.48 2.69
N PRO A 187 3.33 -18.43 2.17
CA PRO A 187 3.92 -18.25 0.86
C PRO A 187 2.83 -17.85 -0.14
N HIS A 188 3.07 -16.78 -0.90
CA HIS A 188 2.13 -16.34 -1.93
C HIS A 188 1.67 -17.52 -2.77
N LEU A 189 0.37 -17.57 -3.05
CA LEU A 189 -0.21 -18.59 -3.90
C LEU A 189 -0.51 -17.96 -5.26
N LEU A 190 -0.19 -18.69 -6.34
CA LEU A 190 -0.24 -18.15 -7.69
C LEU A 190 -1.17 -18.98 -8.57
N ARG A 191 -1.97 -18.33 -9.41
CA ARG A 191 -2.81 -18.97 -10.43
C ARG A 191 -2.57 -18.30 -11.78
N ILE A 192 -2.34 -19.09 -12.82
CA ILE A 192 -2.26 -18.61 -14.20
C ILE A 192 -3.58 -18.89 -14.88
N ASP A 193 -4.07 -17.91 -15.64
CA ASP A 193 -5.26 -18.01 -16.45
C ASP A 193 -4.99 -17.40 -17.83
N ALA A 194 -4.76 -18.25 -18.83
CA ALA A 194 -4.37 -17.82 -20.16
C ALA A 194 -5.44 -16.98 -20.86
N ASP A 195 -6.71 -17.15 -20.49
CA ASP A 195 -7.84 -16.46 -21.12
C ASP A 195 -8.12 -15.09 -20.49
N SER A 196 -7.63 -14.85 -19.27
CA SER A 196 -7.83 -13.60 -18.52
C SER A 196 -7.00 -12.42 -19.02
N GLY A 197 -5.98 -12.64 -19.86
CA GLY A 197 -4.98 -11.62 -20.17
C GLY A 197 -4.15 -11.12 -18.98
N ILE A 198 -4.45 -11.53 -17.74
CA ILE A 198 -3.67 -11.26 -16.53
C ILE A 198 -2.52 -12.26 -16.48
N PRO A 199 -1.25 -11.81 -16.40
CA PRO A 199 -0.11 -12.73 -16.43
C PRO A 199 -0.14 -13.78 -15.31
N VAL A 200 -0.56 -13.36 -14.12
CA VAL A 200 -0.70 -14.22 -12.95
C VAL A 200 -1.60 -13.54 -11.91
N PHE A 201 -2.48 -14.32 -11.29
CA PHE A 201 -3.19 -13.94 -10.08
C PHE A 201 -2.37 -14.34 -8.86
N VAL A 202 -2.19 -13.42 -7.92
CA VAL A 202 -1.40 -13.64 -6.71
C VAL A 202 -2.32 -13.43 -5.51
N ALA A 203 -2.50 -14.47 -4.70
CA ALA A 203 -3.15 -14.36 -3.39
C ALA A 203 -2.07 -14.16 -2.32
N ASP A 204 -2.09 -12.99 -1.67
CA ASP A 204 -1.26 -12.68 -0.51
C ASP A 204 -2.09 -12.88 0.76
N VAL A 205 -1.75 -13.90 1.55
CA VAL A 205 -2.52 -14.30 2.73
C VAL A 205 -1.76 -13.93 4.00
N ALA A 206 -2.23 -12.88 4.65
CA ALA A 206 -1.75 -12.40 5.94
C ALA A 206 -2.47 -13.08 7.12
N MET A 207 -1.73 -13.41 8.16
CA MET A 207 -2.24 -13.98 9.41
C MET A 207 -2.01 -13.07 10.63
N SER A 208 -1.37 -11.92 10.42
CA SER A 208 -1.19 -10.87 11.42
C SER A 208 -1.42 -9.50 10.78
N LEU A 209 -1.98 -8.57 11.54
CA LEU A 209 -2.07 -7.16 11.13
C LEU A 209 -0.71 -6.45 11.16
N THR A 210 0.29 -7.04 11.83
CA THR A 210 1.62 -6.48 12.01
C THR A 210 2.68 -7.30 11.27
N TRP A 211 3.73 -7.73 11.95
CA TRP A 211 4.78 -8.60 11.42
C TRP A 211 5.24 -9.53 12.53
N HIS A 212 5.83 -10.66 12.14
CA HIS A 212 6.28 -11.66 13.09
C HIS A 212 7.26 -11.07 14.12
N GLY A 213 7.11 -11.47 15.39
CA GLY A 213 7.97 -11.04 16.50
C GLY A 213 7.70 -9.64 17.04
N SER A 214 6.98 -8.78 16.30
CA SER A 214 6.67 -7.40 16.72
C SER A 214 6.08 -7.33 18.14
N ALA A 215 6.50 -6.34 18.93
CA ALA A 215 5.93 -6.09 20.26
C ALA A 215 4.53 -5.43 20.22
N TRP A 216 3.95 -5.30 19.03
CA TRP A 216 2.71 -4.57 18.73
C TRP A 216 1.63 -5.48 18.14
N GLN A 217 1.66 -6.78 18.47
CA GLN A 217 0.66 -7.73 17.97
C GLN A 217 -0.76 -7.29 18.36
N LEU A 218 -1.67 -7.42 17.39
CA LEU A 218 -3.09 -7.22 17.61
C LEU A 218 -3.76 -8.60 17.80
N PRO A 219 -4.73 -8.72 18.74
CA PRO A 219 -5.46 -9.96 18.93
C PRO A 219 -6.26 -10.32 17.67
N MET A 220 -5.89 -11.42 17.00
CA MET A 220 -6.51 -11.78 15.72
C MET A 220 -8.00 -12.13 15.85
N ASP A 221 -8.45 -12.62 17.01
CA ASP A 221 -9.89 -12.79 17.28
C ASP A 221 -10.67 -11.47 17.19
N GLU A 222 -10.08 -10.38 17.68
CA GLU A 222 -10.70 -9.06 17.69
C GLU A 222 -10.64 -8.43 16.29
N VAL A 223 -9.50 -8.56 15.61
CA VAL A 223 -9.30 -8.15 14.22
C VAL A 223 -10.29 -8.85 13.31
N MET A 224 -10.32 -10.18 13.34
CA MET A 224 -11.23 -10.97 12.53
C MET A 224 -12.68 -10.70 12.96
N GLY A 225 -12.92 -10.48 14.25
CA GLY A 225 -14.19 -10.01 14.82
C GLY A 225 -14.78 -8.78 14.13
N SER A 226 -13.95 -7.86 13.65
CA SER A 226 -14.36 -6.64 12.95
C SER A 226 -14.87 -6.85 11.52
N VAL A 227 -14.69 -8.05 10.96
CA VAL A 227 -15.02 -8.31 9.56
C VAL A 227 -16.48 -8.05 9.25
N ARG A 228 -16.71 -7.33 8.15
CA ARG A 228 -18.03 -6.90 7.66
C ARG A 228 -18.11 -7.04 6.15
N LYS A 229 -19.31 -7.01 5.60
CA LYS A 229 -19.52 -7.00 4.15
C LYS A 229 -19.46 -5.57 3.62
N THR A 230 -18.54 -5.30 2.71
CA THR A 230 -18.37 -3.99 2.07
C THR A 230 -18.64 -4.09 0.58
N PRO A 231 -19.34 -3.11 -0.01
CA PRO A 231 -19.53 -3.09 -1.45
C PRO A 231 -18.22 -2.90 -2.21
N VAL A 232 -18.10 -3.61 -3.32
CA VAL A 232 -16.96 -3.51 -4.25
C VAL A 232 -17.44 -3.46 -5.70
N GLY A 233 -16.58 -2.88 -6.56
CA GLY A 233 -16.84 -2.74 -7.98
C GLY A 233 -17.71 -1.52 -8.34
N PRO A 234 -17.97 -1.32 -9.65
CA PRO A 234 -18.88 -0.29 -10.12
C PRO A 234 -20.28 -0.48 -9.53
N GLU A 235 -20.93 0.62 -9.16
CA GLU A 235 -22.30 0.63 -8.61
C GLU A 235 -22.52 -0.24 -7.36
N ALA A 236 -21.45 -0.65 -6.66
CA ALA A 236 -21.57 -1.38 -5.39
C ALA A 236 -22.35 -2.71 -5.49
N ARG A 237 -22.29 -3.40 -6.63
CA ARG A 237 -23.10 -4.60 -6.92
C ARG A 237 -22.69 -5.86 -6.18
N HIS A 238 -21.43 -5.97 -5.76
CA HIS A 238 -20.89 -7.14 -5.07
C HIS A 238 -20.47 -6.79 -3.65
N LEU A 239 -20.55 -7.76 -2.74
CA LEU A 239 -20.14 -7.60 -1.35
C LEU A 239 -18.96 -8.53 -1.06
N LEU A 240 -17.84 -7.97 -0.60
CA LEU A 240 -16.72 -8.74 -0.08
C LEU A 240 -16.63 -8.62 1.44
N PRO A 241 -16.20 -9.67 2.15
CA PRO A 241 -15.87 -9.54 3.56
C PRO A 241 -14.56 -8.76 3.69
N THR A 242 -14.56 -7.66 4.43
CA THR A 242 -13.40 -6.77 4.62
C THR A 242 -13.21 -6.45 6.09
N LEU A 243 -12.04 -5.92 6.45
CA LEU A 243 -11.77 -5.42 7.80
C LEU A 243 -12.73 -4.27 8.16
N GLY A 244 -13.03 -4.13 9.46
CA GLY A 244 -13.61 -2.92 10.03
C GLY A 244 -12.74 -1.69 9.72
N ASP A 245 -13.32 -0.49 9.66
CA ASP A 245 -12.59 0.72 9.21
C ASP A 245 -11.42 1.07 10.12
N ASP A 246 -11.58 0.80 11.42
CA ASP A 246 -10.55 0.95 12.42
C ASP A 246 -9.33 0.06 12.12
N TYR A 247 -9.54 -1.24 11.93
CA TYR A 247 -8.48 -2.17 11.59
C TYR A 247 -7.97 -2.02 10.15
N ALA A 248 -8.80 -1.63 9.20
CA ALA A 248 -8.40 -1.34 7.83
C ALA A 248 -7.47 -0.11 7.77
N PHE A 249 -7.82 0.95 8.50
CA PHE A 249 -6.95 2.13 8.66
C PHE A 249 -5.61 1.74 9.29
N LEU A 250 -5.65 1.03 10.43
CA LEU A 250 -4.42 0.58 11.10
C LEU A 250 -3.58 -0.34 10.20
N PHE A 251 -4.21 -1.20 9.40
CA PHE A 251 -3.47 -2.10 8.51
C PHE A 251 -2.70 -1.33 7.44
N VAL A 252 -3.32 -0.32 6.80
CA VAL A 252 -2.62 0.52 5.81
C VAL A 252 -1.46 1.28 6.46
N VAL A 253 -1.66 1.81 7.68
CA VAL A 253 -0.61 2.50 8.45
C VAL A 253 0.54 1.55 8.79
N LEU A 254 0.27 0.41 9.41
CA LEU A 254 1.31 -0.52 9.88
C LEU A 254 2.04 -1.20 8.72
N HIS A 255 1.35 -1.45 7.60
CA HIS A 255 1.97 -1.94 6.38
C HIS A 255 2.92 -0.89 5.78
N LEU A 256 2.52 0.38 5.73
CA LEU A 256 3.40 1.47 5.30
C LEU A 256 4.62 1.63 6.21
N PHE A 257 4.43 1.54 7.53
CA PHE A 257 5.54 1.53 8.48
C PHE A 257 6.52 0.39 8.18
N ARG A 258 6.02 -0.84 7.99
CA ARG A 258 6.83 -2.03 7.69
C ARG A 258 7.66 -1.81 6.42
N GLU A 259 7.07 -1.32 5.36
CA GLU A 259 7.80 -1.06 4.11
C GLU A 259 8.80 0.10 4.22
N GLY A 260 8.47 1.12 5.03
CA GLY A 260 9.26 2.33 5.20
C GLY A 260 10.40 2.24 6.20
N TRP A 261 10.39 1.27 7.12
CA TRP A 261 11.33 1.20 8.24
C TRP A 261 12.33 0.05 8.17
N PHE A 262 12.02 -1.09 7.54
CA PHE A 262 12.96 -2.21 7.46
C PHE A 262 13.93 -2.08 6.26
N GLU A 263 15.23 -2.16 6.49
CA GLU A 263 16.27 -2.00 5.45
C GLU A 263 15.99 -2.82 4.19
N ARG A 264 15.59 -4.08 4.36
CA ARG A 264 15.29 -4.96 3.23
C ARG A 264 14.25 -4.36 2.27
N THR A 265 13.12 -3.87 2.79
CA THR A 265 12.06 -3.29 1.95
C THR A 265 12.45 -1.92 1.42
N ILE A 266 13.30 -1.19 2.16
CA ILE A 266 13.88 0.08 1.71
C ILE A 266 14.78 -0.14 0.49
N VAL A 267 15.68 -1.12 0.55
CA VAL A 267 16.64 -1.44 -0.51
C VAL A 267 15.96 -2.04 -1.74
N GLU A 268 14.91 -2.86 -1.55
CA GLU A 268 14.08 -3.38 -2.65
C GLU A 268 13.30 -2.27 -3.40
N GLY A 269 13.28 -1.02 -2.89
CA GLY A 269 12.72 0.13 -3.60
C GLY A 269 11.19 0.22 -3.54
N GLY A 270 10.58 -0.27 -2.46
CA GLY A 270 9.12 -0.43 -2.35
C GLY A 270 8.33 0.82 -2.00
N LEU A 271 8.94 1.84 -1.40
CA LEU A 271 8.21 2.95 -0.80
C LEU A 271 7.66 3.94 -1.85
N ARG A 272 6.35 4.20 -1.82
CA ARG A 272 5.67 5.02 -2.82
C ARG A 272 4.80 6.09 -2.18
N ILE A 273 4.75 7.29 -2.78
CA ILE A 273 3.84 8.36 -2.36
C ILE A 273 2.37 7.93 -2.36
N SER A 274 1.97 7.02 -3.27
CA SER A 274 0.61 6.47 -3.31
C SER A 274 0.19 5.77 -2.02
N GLN A 275 1.12 5.23 -1.23
CA GLN A 275 0.82 4.58 0.05
C GLN A 275 0.57 5.59 1.16
N PHE A 276 1.32 6.70 1.17
CA PHE A 276 1.02 7.84 2.05
C PHE A 276 -0.33 8.46 1.67
N ALA A 277 -0.64 8.52 0.37
CA ALA A 277 -1.94 8.97 -0.11
C ALA A 277 -3.08 8.05 0.32
N ASP A 278 -2.88 6.72 0.35
CA ASP A 278 -3.88 5.78 0.90
C ASP A 278 -4.22 6.14 2.35
N VAL A 279 -3.21 6.36 3.21
CA VAL A 279 -3.41 6.77 4.62
C VAL A 279 -4.16 8.10 4.70
N TRP A 280 -3.73 9.10 3.93
CA TRP A 280 -4.36 10.42 3.90
C TRP A 280 -5.82 10.37 3.45
N ARG A 281 -6.11 9.63 2.39
CA ARG A 281 -7.48 9.44 1.88
C ARG A 281 -8.35 8.73 2.91
N TYR A 282 -7.83 7.70 3.57
CA TYR A 282 -8.57 6.97 4.60
C TYR A 282 -8.87 7.89 5.81
N TRP A 283 -7.89 8.68 6.24
CA TRP A 283 -8.08 9.67 7.31
C TRP A 283 -9.16 10.69 6.95
N ARG A 284 -9.10 11.26 5.74
CA ARG A 284 -10.09 12.23 5.25
C ARG A 284 -11.49 11.63 5.14
N HIS A 285 -11.59 10.39 4.68
CA HIS A 285 -12.87 9.72 4.44
C HIS A 285 -13.55 9.24 5.72
N TRP A 286 -12.78 8.73 6.68
CA TRP A 286 -13.33 8.08 7.88
C TRP A 286 -12.59 8.45 9.16
N GLY A 287 -11.25 8.43 9.13
CA GLY A 287 -10.43 8.51 10.36
C GLY A 287 -10.64 9.80 11.16
N ARG A 288 -10.80 10.95 10.51
CA ARG A 288 -10.94 12.26 11.16
C ARG A 288 -12.17 12.33 12.07
N GLU A 289 -13.29 11.76 11.64
CA GLU A 289 -14.53 11.72 12.42
C GLU A 289 -14.50 10.68 13.55
N HIS A 290 -13.55 9.73 13.48
CA HIS A 290 -13.40 8.61 14.41
C HIS A 290 -12.08 8.67 15.20
N ALA A 291 -11.49 9.86 15.33
CA ALA A 291 -10.19 10.07 15.98
C ALA A 291 -10.16 9.52 17.41
N GLU A 292 -11.22 9.70 18.21
CA GLU A 292 -11.29 9.17 19.58
C GLU A 292 -11.29 7.63 19.63
N GLN A 293 -12.01 6.99 18.71
CA GLN A 293 -12.03 5.54 18.58
C GLN A 293 -10.63 5.03 18.23
N LEU A 294 -9.98 5.67 17.25
CA LEU A 294 -8.62 5.34 16.86
C LEU A 294 -7.62 5.56 17.99
N ARG A 295 -7.67 6.69 18.70
CA ARG A 295 -6.85 6.97 19.89
C ARG A 295 -6.94 5.84 20.92
N THR A 296 -8.16 5.43 21.23
CA THR A 296 -8.41 4.36 22.20
C THR A 296 -7.80 3.04 21.72
N LEU A 297 -8.04 2.66 20.47
CA LEU A 297 -7.52 1.44 19.88
C LEU A 297 -5.98 1.42 19.81
N ILE A 298 -5.38 2.53 19.38
CA ILE A 298 -3.92 2.71 19.28
C ILE A 298 -3.30 2.59 20.68
N ARG A 299 -3.84 3.32 21.67
CA ARG A 299 -3.32 3.35 23.04
C ARG A 299 -3.42 1.99 23.72
N ARG A 300 -4.57 1.33 23.60
CA ARG A 300 -4.82 0.00 24.19
C ARG A 300 -3.82 -1.04 23.70
N ASN A 301 -3.44 -0.97 22.42
CA ASN A 301 -2.53 -1.94 21.80
C ASN A 301 -1.07 -1.44 21.72
N GLY A 302 -0.76 -0.29 22.31
CA GLY A 302 0.60 0.24 22.36
C GLY A 302 1.19 0.64 21.00
N LEU A 303 0.34 0.93 20.01
CA LEU A 303 0.68 1.21 18.61
C LEU A 303 1.17 2.65 18.37
N MET A 304 1.29 3.47 19.41
CA MET A 304 1.62 4.88 19.27
C MET A 304 2.91 5.10 18.44
N PRO A 305 4.05 4.40 18.68
CA PRO A 305 5.27 4.66 17.93
C PRO A 305 5.20 4.42 16.41
N PRO A 306 4.74 3.26 15.89
CA PRO A 306 4.67 3.04 14.45
C PRO A 306 3.58 3.91 13.78
N VAL A 307 2.48 4.20 14.48
CA VAL A 307 1.45 5.10 13.94
C VAL A 307 1.99 6.54 13.86
N ALA A 308 2.66 7.02 14.91
CA ALA A 308 3.27 8.35 14.93
C ALA A 308 4.31 8.54 13.82
N TRP A 309 5.12 7.51 13.54
CA TRP A 309 6.08 7.52 12.45
C TRP A 309 5.39 7.80 11.11
N VAL A 310 4.30 7.08 10.83
CA VAL A 310 3.57 7.23 9.57
C VAL A 310 2.82 8.56 9.52
N THR A 311 2.04 8.89 10.55
CA THR A 311 1.22 10.10 10.55
C THR A 311 2.07 11.36 10.45
N HIS A 312 3.24 11.39 11.09
CA HIS A 312 4.18 12.50 10.98
C HIS A 312 4.64 12.73 9.54
N HIS A 313 5.03 11.66 8.85
CA HIS A 313 5.47 11.76 7.45
C HIS A 313 4.32 12.08 6.50
N VAL A 314 3.10 11.60 6.77
CA VAL A 314 1.90 11.97 6.02
C VAL A 314 1.54 13.44 6.23
N ASP A 315 1.61 13.94 7.46
CA ASP A 315 1.39 15.35 7.82
C ASP A 315 2.42 16.24 7.09
N GLY A 316 3.70 15.84 7.05
CA GLY A 316 4.74 16.57 6.32
C GLY A 316 4.56 16.61 4.79
N LEU A 317 3.95 15.57 4.21
CA LEU A 317 3.69 15.50 2.77
C LEU A 317 2.45 16.30 2.36
N TYR A 318 1.36 16.18 3.12
CA TYR A 318 0.03 16.68 2.72
C TYR A 318 -0.59 17.73 3.64
N GLY A 319 0.12 18.16 4.68
CA GLY A 319 -0.36 19.18 5.61
C GLY A 319 -1.59 18.77 6.42
N SER A 320 -1.74 17.47 6.69
CA SER A 320 -2.73 16.98 7.65
C SER A 320 -2.30 17.25 9.09
N THR A 321 -3.23 17.00 10.02
CA THR A 321 -3.07 17.16 11.47
C THR A 321 -3.15 15.82 12.21
N MET A 322 -2.94 14.68 11.52
CA MET A 322 -3.21 13.35 12.07
C MET A 322 -2.45 13.07 13.36
N THR A 323 -1.18 13.48 13.40
CA THR A 323 -0.32 13.26 14.57
C THR A 323 -0.89 13.96 15.80
N ALA A 324 -1.27 15.22 15.66
CA ALA A 324 -1.89 15.99 16.74
C ALA A 324 -3.29 15.48 17.08
N ASP A 325 -4.12 15.20 16.07
CA ASP A 325 -5.49 14.71 16.22
C ASP A 325 -5.55 13.32 16.90
N LEU A 326 -4.46 12.55 16.88
CA LEU A 326 -4.32 11.24 17.52
C LEU A 326 -3.49 11.27 18.82
N ASP A 327 -3.10 12.45 19.31
CA ASP A 327 -2.27 12.66 20.51
C ASP A 327 -0.90 11.95 20.43
N LEU A 328 -0.22 12.02 19.28
CA LEU A 328 0.99 11.25 18.98
C LEU A 328 2.29 12.05 19.02
N ASP A 329 2.25 13.36 19.28
CA ASP A 329 3.44 14.25 19.24
C ASP A 329 4.59 13.75 20.13
N ALA A 330 4.28 13.15 21.27
CA ALA A 330 5.28 12.61 22.21
C ALA A 330 6.10 11.43 21.62
N PHE A 331 5.70 10.86 20.49
CA PHE A 331 6.34 9.74 19.82
C PHE A 331 7.08 10.15 18.54
N CYS A 332 7.20 11.44 18.25
CA CYS A 332 7.81 12.00 17.05
C CYS A 332 9.27 12.46 17.26
N ALA A 333 10.03 11.74 18.09
CA ALA A 333 11.45 12.02 18.28
C ALA A 333 12.21 11.87 16.94
N PRO A 334 13.07 12.82 16.54
CA PRO A 334 13.81 12.75 15.28
C PRO A 334 14.61 11.45 15.10
N GLU A 335 15.21 10.96 16.19
CA GLU A 335 15.97 9.70 16.22
C GLU A 335 15.09 8.50 15.87
N TRP A 336 13.78 8.55 16.15
CA TRP A 336 12.83 7.53 15.75
C TRP A 336 12.36 7.74 14.31
N LEU A 337 11.93 8.96 13.97
CA LEU A 337 11.36 9.30 12.66
C LEU A 337 12.34 9.06 11.51
N HIS A 338 13.63 9.24 11.77
CA HIS A 338 14.72 9.10 10.81
C HIS A 338 15.56 7.82 11.03
N SER A 339 14.98 6.81 11.69
CA SER A 339 15.60 5.49 11.87
C SER A 339 15.10 4.45 10.86
N ALA A 340 15.80 3.32 10.84
CA ALA A 340 15.43 2.09 10.16
C ALA A 340 16.00 0.86 10.91
N GLY A 341 15.36 -0.30 10.73
CA GLY A 341 15.86 -1.59 11.22
C GLY A 341 16.78 -2.27 10.22
N GLY A 342 18.01 -2.58 10.62
CA GLY A 342 19.01 -3.22 9.75
C GLY A 342 18.80 -4.72 9.57
N SER A 343 19.17 -5.28 8.43
CA SER A 343 19.04 -6.71 8.13
C SER A 343 19.93 -7.59 9.02
N ASN A 344 20.99 -7.02 9.59
CA ASN A 344 21.98 -7.68 10.43
C ASN A 344 21.61 -7.74 11.93
N GLY A 345 20.46 -7.24 12.35
CA GLY A 345 20.11 -7.13 13.77
C GLY A 345 20.27 -5.72 14.36
N GLY A 346 21.05 -4.86 13.72
CA GLY A 346 21.32 -3.49 14.19
C GLY A 346 20.26 -2.46 13.78
N TYR A 347 20.59 -1.19 14.01
CA TYR A 347 19.77 -0.04 13.66
C TYR A 347 20.54 0.88 12.72
N LEU A 348 19.78 1.58 11.90
CA LEU A 348 20.26 2.49 10.88
C LEU A 348 19.56 3.83 11.02
N ALA A 349 20.17 4.88 10.52
CA ALA A 349 19.58 6.20 10.36
C ALA A 349 19.67 6.67 8.90
N TRP A 350 18.78 7.59 8.53
CA TRP A 350 18.78 8.27 7.24
C TRP A 350 18.58 9.77 7.44
N ASP A 351 19.07 10.57 6.50
CA ASP A 351 18.98 12.04 6.55
C ASP A 351 17.91 12.59 5.60
N GLY A 352 17.47 13.83 5.87
CA GLY A 352 16.53 14.57 5.04
C GLY A 352 15.09 14.41 5.48
N ASP A 353 14.16 14.55 4.54
CA ASP A 353 12.72 14.41 4.77
C ASP A 353 12.09 13.36 3.85
N MET A 354 10.85 12.97 4.15
CA MET A 354 10.14 11.96 3.37
C MET A 354 9.92 12.40 1.91
N ARG A 355 9.76 13.71 1.67
CA ARG A 355 9.63 14.28 0.32
C ARG A 355 10.89 14.00 -0.51
N SER A 356 12.07 14.29 0.04
CA SER A 356 13.37 14.06 -0.59
C SER A 356 13.63 12.57 -0.79
N ARG A 357 13.29 11.75 0.21
CA ARG A 357 13.39 10.29 0.14
C ARG A 357 12.51 9.68 -0.96
N LEU A 358 11.28 10.17 -1.13
CA LEU A 358 10.37 9.69 -2.15
C LEU A 358 10.69 10.25 -3.55
N PHE A 359 11.27 11.45 -3.64
CA PHE A 359 11.67 12.07 -4.91
C PHE A 359 12.97 11.46 -5.47
N GLY A 360 13.93 11.15 -4.61
CA GLY A 360 15.25 10.61 -4.98
C GLY A 360 15.19 9.39 -5.90
N LYS A 361 16.10 9.31 -6.88
CA LYS A 361 16.19 8.15 -7.79
C LYS A 361 16.85 6.96 -7.13
N ASP A 362 17.85 7.23 -6.31
CA ASP A 362 18.62 6.22 -5.59
C ASP A 362 17.93 5.86 -4.28
N PRO A 363 18.12 4.63 -3.77
CA PRO A 363 17.71 4.29 -2.42
C PRO A 363 18.26 5.29 -1.41
N VAL A 364 17.48 5.57 -0.37
CA VAL A 364 17.93 6.45 0.72
C VAL A 364 19.23 5.91 1.32
N ALA A 365 20.19 6.78 1.55
CA ALA A 365 21.43 6.41 2.20
C ALA A 365 21.15 6.03 3.66
N LEU A 366 21.59 4.85 4.06
CA LEU A 366 21.45 4.33 5.42
C LEU A 366 22.83 4.24 6.08
N ALA A 367 22.96 4.78 7.28
CA ALA A 367 24.17 4.71 8.08
C ALA A 367 23.91 3.96 9.40
N PRO A 368 24.88 3.20 9.94
CA PRO A 368 24.76 2.61 11.27
C PRO A 368 24.42 3.65 12.35
N ALA A 369 23.51 3.29 13.25
CA ALA A 369 23.07 4.14 14.34
C ALA A 369 22.88 3.34 15.64
N ASP A 370 22.83 4.06 16.77
CA ASP A 370 22.41 3.49 18.05
C ASP A 370 20.94 3.06 18.01
N GLU A 371 20.50 2.30 19.02
CA GLU A 371 19.09 1.92 19.13
C GLU A 371 18.19 3.18 19.24
N PRO A 372 17.29 3.42 18.27
CA PRO A 372 16.36 4.53 18.36
C PRO A 372 15.28 4.23 19.40
N PRO A 373 14.55 5.25 19.89
CA PRO A 373 13.38 5.04 20.72
C PRO A 373 12.44 4.01 20.07
N HIS A 374 12.05 2.99 20.83
CA HIS A 374 11.16 1.90 20.37
C HIS A 374 11.75 0.93 19.33
N GLY A 375 13.04 1.04 18.96
CA GLY A 375 13.72 0.16 18.02
C GLY A 375 13.57 -1.33 18.34
N ALA A 376 13.89 -1.74 19.57
CA ALA A 376 13.76 -3.15 19.96
C ALA A 376 12.31 -3.66 19.91
N ARG A 377 11.34 -2.79 20.21
CA ARG A 377 9.91 -3.15 20.12
C ARG A 377 9.47 -3.34 18.68
N ALA A 378 9.99 -2.52 17.76
CA ALA A 378 9.74 -2.62 16.33
C ALA A 378 10.33 -3.88 15.70
N ARG A 379 11.57 -4.22 16.04
CA ARG A 379 12.18 -5.47 15.56
C ARG A 379 11.52 -6.71 16.14
N GLY A 380 10.98 -6.60 17.36
CA GLY A 380 10.52 -7.75 18.11
C GLY A 380 11.65 -8.48 18.81
N ARG A 381 11.30 -9.39 19.73
CA ARG A 381 12.30 -10.28 20.34
C ARG A 381 12.66 -11.36 19.32
N VAL A 382 13.95 -11.48 19.00
CA VAL A 382 14.49 -12.72 18.42
C VAL A 382 14.38 -13.75 19.54
N GLY A 383 13.31 -14.55 19.49
CA GLY A 383 13.08 -15.65 20.43
C GLY A 383 14.10 -16.76 20.23
#